data_AF-A0A836SQD5-F1
#
_entry.id   AF-A0A836SQD5-F1
#
_cell.length_a   1.000
_cell.length_b   1.000
_cell.length_c   1.000
_cell.angle_alpha   90.00
_cell.angle_beta   90.00
_cell.angle_gamma   90.00
#
_symmetry.space_group_name_H-M   'P 1'
#
loop_
_entity.id
_entity.type
_entity.pdbx_description
1 polymer ?
#
loop_
_entity_poly.entity_id
_entity_poly.type
_entity_poly.pdbx_seq_one_letter_code
_entity_poly.pdbx_strand_id
1 'polypeptide(L)'
;MLDLFNTSEMMMLGLVLFSSFWIFLFNYRQDNKDKYSGHGWLILLDLIINMGMSATGYLLISIVFTNVPQLAAYESYRSQMVSTTNHQKVKRSRKEVR
;
A
#
# COMPACT_ATOMS: atom_id res chain seq x y z
N MET A 1 -9.05 20.76 9.68
CA MET A 1 -9.84 19.52 9.67
C MET A 1 -9.06 18.55 8.80
N LEU A 2 -8.80 17.31 9.23
CA LEU A 2 -8.14 16.32 8.37
C LEU A 2 -9.02 16.14 7.13
N ASP A 3 -8.58 16.64 5.98
CA ASP A 3 -9.33 16.58 4.72
C ASP A 3 -9.20 15.18 4.07
N LEU A 4 -9.21 14.15 4.93
CA LEU A 4 -9.09 12.72 4.62
C LEU A 4 -10.20 12.21 3.69
N PHE A 5 -11.29 12.97 3.59
CA PHE A 5 -12.45 12.68 2.75
C PHE A 5 -12.54 13.59 1.53
N ASN A 6 -11.48 14.36 1.23
CA ASN A 6 -11.39 15.08 -0.03
C ASN A 6 -11.27 14.07 -1.19
N THR A 7 -11.88 14.39 -2.33
CA THR A 7 -11.85 13.56 -3.54
C THR A 7 -10.42 13.18 -3.95
N SER A 8 -9.45 14.09 -3.79
CA SER A 8 -8.04 13.81 -4.10
C SER A 8 -7.41 12.77 -3.18
N GLU A 9 -7.66 12.86 -1.86
CA GLU A 9 -7.18 11.89 -0.87
C GLU A 9 -7.86 10.53 -1.04
N MET A 10 -9.16 10.51 -1.34
CA MET A 10 -9.90 9.28 -1.64
C MET A 10 -9.39 8.59 -2.91
N MET A 11 -9.08 9.35 -3.96
CA MET A 11 -8.45 8.79 -5.17
C MET A 11 -7.06 8.22 -4.87
N MET A 12 -6.26 8.91 -4.05
CA MET A 12 -4.92 8.43 -3.68
C MET A 12 -4.97 7.18 -2.80
N LEU A 13 -5.85 7.14 -1.80
CA LEU A 13 -6.11 5.94 -0.99
C LEU A 13 -6.63 4.79 -1.87
N GLY A 14 -7.54 5.09 -2.80
CA GLY A 14 -8.05 4.14 -3.78
C GLY A 14 -6.94 3.56 -4.66
N LEU A 15 -6.02 4.38 -5.17
CA LEU A 15 -4.86 3.93 -5.95
C LEU A 15 -3.90 3.07 -5.12
N VAL A 16 -3.68 3.42 -3.85
CA VAL A 16 -2.83 2.64 -2.93
C VAL A 16 -3.46 1.27 -2.65
N LEU A 17 -4.75 1.23 -2.33
CA LEU A 17 -5.49 -0.01 -2.09
C LEU A 17 -5.57 -0.88 -3.35
N PHE A 18 -5.90 -0.28 -4.49
CA PHE A 18 -5.96 -0.95 -5.79
C PHE A 18 -4.60 -1.53 -6.20
N SER A 19 -3.53 -0.76 -6.01
CA SER A 19 -2.17 -1.24 -6.25
C SER A 19 -1.78 -2.40 -5.31
N SER A 20 -2.12 -2.29 -4.02
CA SER A 20 -1.83 -3.34 -3.04
C SER A 20 -2.59 -4.64 -3.34
N PHE A 21 -3.84 -4.53 -3.78
CA PHE A 21 -4.67 -5.65 -4.22
C PHE A 21 -4.07 -6.36 -5.44
N TRP A 22 -3.61 -5.61 -6.44
CA TRP A 22 -3.03 -6.20 -7.65
C TRP A 22 -1.68 -6.89 -7.37
N ILE A 23 -0.87 -6.31 -6.49
CA ILE A 23 0.39 -6.92 -6.02
C ILE A 23 0.12 -8.23 -5.26
N PHE A 24 -0.93 -8.26 -4.43
CA PHE A 24 -1.36 -9.48 -3.75
C PHE A 24 -1.69 -10.60 -4.73
N LEU A 25 -2.48 -10.31 -5.78
CA LEU A 25 -2.83 -11.31 -6.79
C LEU A 25 -1.61 -11.86 -7.54
N PHE A 26 -0.59 -11.03 -7.79
CA PHE A 26 0.65 -11.52 -8.40
C PHE A 26 1.45 -12.42 -7.46
N ASN A 27 1.60 -12.03 -6.19
CA ASN A 27 2.28 -12.86 -5.20
C ASN A 27 1.51 -14.16 -4.90
N TYR A 28 0.18 -14.11 -4.93
CA TYR A 28 -0.70 -15.25 -4.74
C TYR A 28 -0.40 -16.40 -5.73
N ARG A 29 -0.01 -16.11 -6.97
CA ARG A 29 0.32 -17.16 -7.95
C ARG A 29 1.45 -18.09 -7.46
N GLN A 30 2.46 -17.55 -6.78
CA GLN A 30 3.57 -18.33 -6.23
C GLN A 30 3.21 -18.87 -4.84
N ASP A 31 2.67 -18.01 -3.97
CA ASP A 31 2.35 -18.36 -2.58
C ASP A 31 1.21 -19.39 -2.46
N ASN A 32 0.32 -19.52 -3.45
CA ASN A 32 -0.78 -20.50 -3.41
C ASN A 32 -0.31 -21.96 -3.37
N LYS A 33 0.85 -22.27 -3.95
CA LYS A 33 1.37 -23.64 -3.96
C LYS A 33 1.98 -24.03 -2.62
N ASP A 34 2.69 -23.11 -1.98
CA ASP A 34 3.57 -23.42 -0.85
C ASP A 34 3.07 -22.85 0.49
N LYS A 35 2.51 -21.63 0.52
CA LYS A 35 1.99 -21.00 1.75
C LYS A 35 0.54 -21.34 2.04
N TYR A 36 -0.29 -21.42 1.02
CA TYR A 36 -1.73 -21.53 1.20
C TYR A 36 -2.28 -22.94 1.03
N SER A 37 -1.44 -24.00 0.99
CA SER A 37 -1.79 -25.41 0.72
C SER A 37 -3.19 -25.84 1.24
N GLY A 38 -4.23 -25.58 0.45
CA GLY A 38 -5.64 -25.89 0.77
C GLY A 38 -6.35 -24.95 1.76
N HIS A 39 -5.68 -23.99 2.40
CA HIS A 39 -6.25 -23.13 3.44
C HIS A 39 -6.73 -21.80 2.86
N GLY A 40 -7.90 -21.86 2.18
CA GLY A 40 -8.56 -20.71 1.53
C GLY A 40 -8.73 -19.47 2.43
N TRP A 41 -8.95 -19.68 3.72
CA TRP A 41 -9.16 -18.62 4.69
C TRP A 41 -7.92 -17.75 4.96
N LEU A 42 -6.73 -18.37 4.92
CA LEU A 42 -5.47 -17.64 5.13
C LEU A 42 -5.22 -16.61 4.02
N ILE A 43 -5.68 -16.89 2.80
CA ILE A 43 -5.59 -15.97 1.65
C ILE A 43 -6.43 -14.72 1.92
N LEU A 44 -7.66 -14.88 2.41
CA LEU A 44 -8.54 -13.75 2.71
C LEU A 44 -7.97 -12.89 3.85
N LEU A 45 -7.47 -13.53 4.91
CA LEU A 45 -6.81 -12.83 6.01
C LEU A 45 -5.59 -12.05 5.54
N ASP A 46 -4.73 -12.67 4.73
CA ASP A 46 -3.53 -12.01 4.21
C ASP A 46 -3.89 -10.87 3.25
N LEU A 47 -4.95 -11.01 2.47
CA LEU A 47 -5.48 -9.93 1.64
C LEU A 47 -5.94 -8.73 2.47
N ILE A 48 -6.74 -8.97 3.52
CA ILE A 48 -7.23 -7.92 4.42
C ILE A 48 -6.07 -7.21 5.12
N ILE A 49 -5.09 -7.96 5.62
CA ILE A 49 -3.91 -7.41 6.30
C ILE A 49 -3.04 -6.62 5.30
N ASN A 50 -2.81 -7.14 4.10
CA ASN A 50 -2.00 -6.48 3.08
C ASN A 50 -2.65 -5.17 2.59
N MET A 51 -3.97 -5.12 2.48
CA MET A 51 -4.69 -3.88 2.20
C MET A 51 -4.67 -2.93 3.40
N GLY A 52 -4.90 -3.45 4.61
CA GLY A 52 -4.88 -2.68 5.86
C GLY A 52 -3.54 -1.97 6.09
N MET A 53 -2.43 -2.69 5.98
CA MET A 53 -1.08 -2.11 6.11
C MET A 53 -0.81 -1.00 5.08
N SER A 54 -1.32 -1.15 3.85
CA SER A 54 -1.16 -0.12 2.81
C SER A 54 -1.99 1.15 3.10
N ALA A 55 -3.22 0.99 3.59
CA ALA A 55 -4.07 2.10 4.00
C ALA A 55 -3.53 2.81 5.24
N THR A 56 -3.12 2.07 6.27
CA THR A 56 -2.52 2.63 7.48
C THR A 56 -1.21 3.36 7.18
N GLY A 57 -0.37 2.82 6.29
CA GLY A 57 0.84 3.50 5.82
C GLY A 57 0.53 4.84 5.14
N TYR A 58 -0.50 4.87 4.29
CA TYR A 58 -0.98 6.12 3.68
C TYR A 58 -1.50 7.12 4.72
N LEU A 59 -2.33 6.67 5.67
CA LEU A 59 -2.87 7.51 6.74
C LEU A 59 -1.79 8.13 7.62
N LEU A 60 -0.76 7.37 7.98
CA LEU A 60 0.38 7.87 8.75
C LEU A 60 1.11 8.99 8.00
N ILE A 61 1.34 8.82 6.69
CA ILE A 61 1.93 9.86 5.85
C ILE A 61 1.04 11.10 5.84
N SER A 62 -0.26 10.95 5.59
CA SER A 62 -1.21 12.06 5.59
C SER A 62 -1.20 12.82 6.92
N ILE A 63 -1.27 12.12 8.05
CA ILE A 63 -1.28 12.74 9.39
C ILE A 63 0.02 13.52 9.64
N VAL A 64 1.18 12.94 9.31
CA VAL A 64 2.48 13.62 9.51
C VAL A 64 2.55 14.90 8.70
N PHE A 65 2.17 14.87 7.42
CA PHE A 65 2.21 16.05 6.57
C PHE A 65 1.19 17.12 6.97
N THR A 66 0.03 16.72 7.52
CA THR A 66 -0.96 17.68 8.04
C THR A 66 -0.56 18.33 9.36
N ASN A 67 0.16 17.61 10.23
CA ASN A 67 0.42 18.07 11.61
C ASN A 67 1.84 18.64 11.83
N VAL A 68 2.75 18.47 10.87
CA VAL A 68 4.13 18.96 10.96
C VAL A 68 4.33 20.11 9.96
N PRO A 69 4.16 21.38 10.39
CA PRO A 69 4.19 22.53 9.48
C PRO A 69 5.54 22.73 8.79
N GLN A 70 6.64 22.20 9.35
CA GLN A 70 7.97 22.24 8.71
C GLN A 70 8.04 21.39 7.42
N LEU A 71 7.11 20.45 7.23
CA LEU A 71 7.05 19.60 6.03
C LEU A 71 6.21 20.21 4.89
N ALA A 72 5.58 21.36 5.10
CA ALA A 72 4.79 22.05 4.07
C ALA A 72 5.62 22.41 2.83
N ALA A 73 6.90 22.78 3.01
CA ALA A 73 7.83 23.04 1.92
C ALA A 73 8.19 21.80 1.08
N TYR A 74 7.84 20.60 1.58
CA TYR A 74 8.14 19.31 0.96
C TYR A 74 6.88 18.55 0.54
N GLU A 75 5.73 19.19 0.42
CA GLU A 75 4.49 18.53 -0.02
C GLU A 75 4.67 17.76 -1.35
N SER A 76 5.49 18.27 -2.27
CA SER A 76 5.83 17.61 -3.53
C SER A 76 6.54 16.27 -3.35
N TYR A 77 7.23 16.04 -2.23
CA TYR A 77 7.88 14.77 -1.89
C TYR A 77 6.91 13.73 -1.33
N ARG A 78 5.71 14.12 -0.86
CA ARG A 78 4.68 13.20 -0.36
C ARG A 78 4.31 12.16 -1.43
N SER A 79 4.03 12.62 -2.65
CA SER A 79 3.72 11.76 -3.80
C SER A 79 4.90 10.88 -4.22
N GLN A 80 6.13 11.37 -4.04
CA GLN A 80 7.35 10.65 -4.40
C GLN A 80 7.70 9.54 -3.39
N MET A 81 7.42 9.73 -2.10
CA MET A 81 7.60 8.69 -1.07
C MET A 81 6.59 7.55 -1.23
N VAL A 82 5.34 7.87 -1.59
CA VAL A 82 4.31 6.87 -1.87
C VAL A 82 4.69 6.02 -3.10
N SER A 83 5.20 6.65 -4.17
CA SER A 83 5.64 5.91 -5.36
C SER A 83 6.90 5.07 -5.11
N THR A 84 7.84 5.55 -4.30
CA THR A 84 9.09 4.84 -3.97
C THR A 84 8.81 3.56 -3.17
N THR A 85 7.84 3.62 -2.24
CA THR A 85 7.40 2.45 -1.46
C THR A 85 6.84 1.36 -2.37
N ASN A 86 6.02 1.74 -3.36
CA ASN A 86 5.48 0.81 -4.35
C ASN A 86 6.58 0.25 -5.26
N HIS A 87 7.53 1.09 -5.69
CA HIS A 87 8.63 0.66 -6.55
C HIS A 87 9.57 -0.34 -5.84
N GLN A 88 9.78 -0.19 -4.53
CA GLN A 88 10.50 -1.17 -3.71
C GLN A 88 9.73 -2.48 -3.55
N LYS A 89 8.41 -2.42 -3.31
CA LYS A 89 7.55 -3.61 -3.21
C LYS A 89 7.57 -4.42 -4.51
N VAL A 90 7.54 -3.75 -5.66
CA VAL A 90 7.69 -4.36 -7.00
C VAL A 90 9.08 -4.96 -7.21
N LYS A 91 10.16 -4.27 -6.83
CA LYS A 91 11.53 -4.82 -6.96
C LYS A 91 11.75 -6.06 -6.08
N ARG A 92 11.16 -6.08 -4.89
CA ARG A 92 11.23 -7.22 -3.96
C ARG A 92 10.44 -8.42 -4.50
N SER A 93 9.22 -8.19 -5.00
CA SER A 93 8.41 -9.19 -5.70
C SER A 93 9.15 -9.78 -6.93
N ARG A 94 9.84 -8.96 -7.74
CA ARG A 94 10.64 -9.49 -8.88
C ARG A 94 11.88 -10.27 -8.48
N LYS A 95 12.47 -10.03 -7.31
CA LYS A 95 13.65 -10.78 -6.83
C LYS A 95 13.28 -12.19 -6.37
N GLU A 96 12.04 -12.42 -5.94
CA GLU A 96 11.52 -13.75 -5.58
C GLU A 96 11.01 -14.54 -6.80
N VAL A 97 11.04 -13.95 -8.00
CA VAL A 97 10.65 -14.59 -9.28
C VAL A 97 11.86 -15.18 -10.03
N ARG A 98 13.10 -14.87 -9.62
CA ARG A 98 14.33 -15.48 -10.15
C ARG A 98 14.88 -16.53 -9.19
#